data_AF-A0A1Y3NM25-F1
#
_entry.id   AF-A0A1Y3NM25-F1
#
_cell.length_a   1.000
_cell.length_b   1.000
_cell.length_c   1.000
_cell.angle_alpha   90.00
_cell.angle_beta   90.00
_cell.angle_gamma   90.00
#
_symmetry.space_group_name_H-M   'P 1'
#
loop_
_entity.id
_entity.type
_entity.pdbx_description
1 polymer ?
#
loop_
_entity_poly.entity_id
_entity_poly.type
_entity_poly.pdbx_seq_one_letter_code
_entity_poly.pdbx_strand_id
1 'polypeptide(L)'
;MKLKDEDEEAFKDGLDEYEMEDEDDLKKTIDKLSAYITKANNKKLGIEEETKEKPVFPLLDIPDDQLTPEERNQKRRQKMLKASYEAREKIKKEKEEERLRIEEEKRKEEEKRLKDPEGWLRNIHKQHDEILQKIKERKKRKNQLTDRRSQVSQSRMRSIAHLADDEDLAPKRRRRGQD
;
A
#
# COMPACT_ATOMS: atom_id res chain seq x y z
N MET A 1 6.30 14.18 -56.03
CA MET A 1 6.51 14.90 -54.76
C MET A 1 7.45 14.07 -53.92
N LYS A 2 8.70 14.51 -53.76
CA LYS A 2 9.62 13.96 -52.76
C LYS A 2 9.30 14.70 -51.45
N LEU A 3 8.52 14.11 -50.56
CA LEU A 3 8.54 14.50 -49.15
C LEU A 3 9.84 13.93 -48.61
N LYS A 4 10.88 14.73 -48.52
CA LYS A 4 12.20 14.27 -48.08
C LYS A 4 12.87 15.37 -47.25
N ASP A 5 13.41 14.91 -46.13
CA ASP A 5 14.38 15.54 -45.23
C ASP A 5 13.77 16.28 -44.02
N GLU A 6 12.78 17.17 -44.18
CA GLU A 6 12.17 17.86 -43.02
C GLU A 6 11.45 16.89 -42.05
N ASP A 7 10.76 15.88 -42.58
CA ASP A 7 10.04 14.90 -41.76
C ASP A 7 10.99 13.93 -41.04
N GLU A 8 12.16 13.61 -41.60
CA GLU A 8 13.15 12.70 -41.01
C GLU A 8 14.00 13.40 -39.94
N GLU A 9 14.35 14.67 -40.17
CA GLU A 9 15.06 15.50 -39.18
C GLU A 9 14.14 15.84 -38.00
N ALA A 10 12.89 16.23 -38.27
CA ALA A 10 11.89 16.44 -37.22
C ALA A 10 11.57 15.17 -36.42
N PHE A 11 11.61 13.99 -37.06
CA PHE A 11 11.43 12.71 -36.37
C PHE A 11 12.59 12.40 -35.42
N LYS A 12 13.84 12.69 -35.82
CA LYS A 12 15.01 12.53 -34.96
C LYS A 12 15.03 13.53 -33.81
N ASP A 13 14.75 14.80 -34.08
CA ASP A 13 14.63 15.84 -33.05
C ASP A 13 13.57 15.47 -32.00
N GLY A 14 12.45 14.90 -32.43
CA GLY A 14 11.44 14.36 -31.52
C GLY A 14 11.93 13.14 -30.72
N LEU A 15 12.73 12.26 -31.32
CA LEU A 15 13.32 11.13 -30.60
C LEU A 15 14.26 11.62 -29.48
N ASP A 16 15.10 12.62 -29.80
CA ASP A 16 16.04 13.24 -28.87
C ASP A 16 15.33 14.00 -27.73
N GLU A 17 14.23 14.71 -28.02
CA GLU A 17 13.43 15.42 -27.01
C GLU A 17 12.87 14.48 -25.93
N TYR A 18 12.50 13.25 -26.31
CA TYR A 18 11.97 12.24 -25.40
C TYR A 18 13.04 11.24 -24.92
N GLU A 19 14.33 11.54 -25.14
CA GLU A 19 15.48 10.70 -24.77
C GLU A 19 15.35 9.25 -25.30
N MET A 20 14.83 9.08 -26.51
CA MET A 20 14.67 7.78 -27.17
C MET A 20 15.78 7.58 -28.21
N GLU A 21 16.48 6.45 -28.14
CA GLU A 21 17.66 6.19 -28.99
C GLU A 21 17.27 5.69 -30.39
N ASP A 22 16.21 4.88 -30.49
CA ASP A 22 15.81 4.21 -31.73
C ASP A 22 14.29 4.27 -31.98
N GLU A 23 13.89 4.15 -33.25
CA GLU A 23 12.48 4.02 -33.66
C GLU A 23 11.79 2.83 -32.96
N ASP A 24 12.54 1.77 -32.68
CA ASP A 24 12.05 0.60 -31.95
C ASP A 24 11.69 0.91 -30.49
N ASP A 25 12.38 1.86 -29.86
CA ASP A 25 12.05 2.28 -28.50
C ASP A 25 10.79 3.15 -28.48
N LEU A 26 10.60 4.01 -29.49
CA LEU A 26 9.34 4.70 -29.69
C LEU A 26 8.18 3.72 -29.91
N LYS A 27 8.36 2.67 -30.72
CA LYS A 27 7.32 1.62 -30.89
C LYS A 27 7.02 0.91 -29.58
N LYS A 28 8.05 0.52 -28.81
CA LYS A 28 7.87 -0.11 -27.49
C LYS A 28 7.14 0.81 -26.50
N THR A 29 7.41 2.11 -26.51
CA THR A 29 6.72 3.06 -25.62
C THR A 29 5.27 3.26 -26.05
N ILE A 30 5.01 3.37 -27.36
CA ILE A 30 3.65 3.40 -27.92
C ILE A 30 2.88 2.14 -27.54
N ASP A 31 3.46 0.95 -27.66
CA ASP A 31 2.82 -0.32 -27.28
C ASP A 31 2.55 -0.40 -25.78
N LYS A 32 3.48 0.07 -24.94
CA LYS A 32 3.28 0.14 -23.48
C LYS A 32 2.17 1.11 -23.11
N LEU A 33 2.15 2.30 -23.72
CA LEU A 33 1.16 3.34 -23.46
C LEU A 33 -0.22 2.93 -23.98
N SER A 34 -0.31 2.35 -25.17
CA SER A 34 -1.56 1.85 -25.73
C SER A 34 -2.13 0.70 -24.89
N ALA A 35 -1.29 -0.23 -24.42
CA ALA A 35 -1.70 -1.26 -23.47
C ALA A 35 -2.17 -0.67 -22.14
N TYR A 36 -1.48 0.35 -21.62
CA TYR A 36 -1.87 1.04 -20.40
C TYR A 36 -3.22 1.75 -20.54
N ILE A 37 -3.43 2.48 -21.65
CA ILE A 37 -4.67 3.19 -21.96
C ILE A 37 -5.82 2.21 -22.14
N THR A 38 -5.60 1.13 -22.90
CA THR A 38 -6.62 0.08 -23.11
C THR A 38 -7.02 -0.55 -21.78
N LYS A 39 -6.05 -0.88 -20.93
CA LYS A 39 -6.30 -1.39 -19.58
C LYS A 39 -7.04 -0.40 -18.68
N ALA A 40 -6.65 0.87 -18.72
CA ALA A 40 -7.30 1.92 -17.94
C ALA A 40 -8.75 2.13 -18.39
N ASN A 41 -9.02 2.07 -19.70
CA ASN A 41 -10.35 2.18 -20.28
C ASN A 41 -11.21 0.95 -19.95
N ASN A 42 -10.67 -0.27 -20.08
CA ASN A 42 -11.36 -1.50 -19.69
C ASN A 42 -11.75 -1.48 -18.21
N LYS A 43 -10.84 -1.02 -17.34
CA LYS A 43 -11.10 -0.82 -15.91
C LYS A 43 -12.19 0.21 -15.64
N LYS A 44 -12.24 1.31 -16.40
CA LYS A 44 -13.28 2.35 -16.29
C LYS A 44 -14.65 1.87 -16.79
N LEU A 45 -14.66 1.09 -17.88
CA LEU A 45 -15.88 0.50 -18.43
C LEU A 45 -16.38 -0.72 -17.64
N GLY A 46 -15.63 -1.18 -16.64
CA GLY A 46 -15.98 -2.40 -15.89
C GLY A 46 -15.89 -3.67 -16.74
N ILE A 47 -15.22 -3.61 -17.89
CA ILE A 47 -14.83 -4.78 -18.66
C ILE A 47 -13.70 -5.41 -17.85
N GLU A 48 -14.04 -6.40 -17.05
CA GLU A 48 -13.08 -7.24 -16.34
C GLU A 48 -12.17 -7.84 -17.42
N GLU A 49 -10.94 -7.28 -17.52
CA GLU A 49 -9.89 -7.79 -18.39
C GLU A 49 -9.89 -9.31 -18.25
N GLU A 50 -10.23 -10.00 -19.35
CA GLU A 50 -10.34 -11.44 -19.51
C GLU A 50 -9.76 -12.15 -18.30
N THR A 51 -10.65 -12.72 -17.49
CA THR A 51 -10.32 -13.70 -16.46
C THR A 51 -9.29 -14.64 -17.06
N LYS A 52 -8.00 -14.40 -16.82
CA LYS A 52 -6.96 -15.37 -17.10
C LYS A 52 -7.46 -16.63 -16.44
N GLU A 53 -7.78 -17.63 -17.27
CA GLU A 53 -8.45 -18.83 -16.82
C GLU A 53 -7.76 -19.32 -15.55
N LYS A 54 -8.55 -19.69 -14.53
CA LYS A 54 -8.01 -20.13 -13.24
C LYS A 54 -6.94 -21.18 -13.53
N PRO A 55 -5.67 -20.95 -13.17
CA PRO A 55 -4.61 -21.88 -13.52
C PRO A 55 -4.95 -23.25 -12.92
N VAL A 56 -5.06 -24.25 -13.79
CA VAL A 56 -5.33 -25.62 -13.40
C VAL A 56 -4.02 -26.27 -12.97
N PHE A 57 -4.03 -27.04 -11.88
CA PHE A 57 -2.83 -27.68 -11.33
C PHE A 57 -3.02 -29.21 -11.23
N PRO A 58 -2.94 -29.95 -12.35
CA PRO A 58 -3.33 -31.37 -12.40
C PRO A 58 -2.49 -32.32 -11.53
N LEU A 59 -1.20 -32.02 -11.30
CA LEU A 59 -0.32 -32.92 -10.54
C LEU A 59 -0.55 -32.85 -9.02
N LEU A 60 -1.34 -31.89 -8.54
CA LEU A 60 -1.64 -31.77 -7.11
C LEU A 60 -2.60 -32.85 -6.61
N ASP A 61 -3.46 -33.39 -7.49
CA ASP A 61 -4.49 -34.36 -7.13
C ASP A 61 -3.97 -35.82 -7.14
N ILE A 62 -2.77 -36.05 -7.69
CA ILE A 62 -2.13 -37.38 -7.77
C ILE A 62 -1.24 -37.60 -6.53
N PRO A 63 -1.36 -38.72 -5.79
CA PRO A 63 -0.49 -39.03 -4.64
C PRO A 63 0.98 -39.23 -5.01
N ASP A 64 1.91 -38.78 -4.15
CA ASP A 64 3.37 -38.77 -4.40
C ASP A 64 3.97 -40.15 -4.73
N ASP A 65 3.33 -41.22 -4.27
CA ASP A 65 3.76 -42.62 -4.48
C ASP A 65 3.59 -43.10 -5.93
N GLN A 66 2.77 -42.41 -6.72
CA GLN A 66 2.53 -42.70 -8.14
C GLN A 66 3.35 -41.81 -9.08
N LEU A 67 4.13 -40.86 -8.55
CA LEU A 67 4.89 -39.90 -9.36
C LEU A 67 6.36 -40.29 -9.45
N THR A 68 6.91 -40.17 -10.65
CA THR A 68 8.34 -40.23 -10.89
C THR A 68 9.07 -39.06 -10.21
N PRO A 69 10.38 -39.17 -9.91
CA PRO A 69 11.13 -38.12 -9.23
C PRO A 69 11.10 -36.77 -9.95
N GLU A 70 10.97 -36.75 -11.28
CA GLU A 70 10.81 -35.52 -12.07
C GLU A 70 9.42 -34.90 -11.87
N GLU A 71 8.35 -35.69 -11.85
CA GLU A 71 6.99 -35.20 -11.63
C GLU A 71 6.77 -34.72 -10.19
N ARG A 72 7.46 -35.30 -9.19
CA ARG A 72 7.48 -34.78 -7.81
C ARG A 72 8.02 -33.35 -7.73
N ASN A 73 9.04 -33.03 -8.54
CA ASN A 73 9.59 -31.67 -8.63
C ASN A 73 8.61 -30.71 -9.33
N GLN A 74 7.92 -31.16 -10.38
CA GLN A 74 6.89 -30.37 -11.06
C GLN A 74 5.67 -30.12 -10.15
N LYS A 75 5.24 -31.12 -9.37
CA LYS A 75 4.18 -30.98 -8.37
C LYS A 75 4.55 -29.94 -7.30
N ARG A 76 5.80 -29.92 -6.84
CA ARG A 76 6.29 -28.87 -5.92
C ARG A 76 6.19 -27.47 -6.53
N ARG A 77 6.54 -27.32 -7.81
CA ARG A 77 6.38 -26.05 -8.55
C ARG A 77 4.91 -25.66 -8.69
N GLN A 78 4.04 -26.59 -9.05
CA GLN A 78 2.59 -26.36 -9.12
C GLN A 78 2.00 -25.96 -7.77
N LYS A 79 2.46 -26.56 -6.67
CA LYS A 79 2.06 -26.17 -5.30
C LYS A 79 2.43 -24.72 -4.98
N MET A 80 3.64 -24.30 -5.32
CA MET A 80 4.09 -22.91 -5.13
C MET A 80 3.30 -21.92 -5.98
N LEU A 81 3.02 -22.28 -7.24
CA LEU A 81 2.22 -21.47 -8.16
C LEU A 81 0.77 -21.33 -7.67
N LYS A 82 0.15 -22.43 -7.22
CA LYS A 82 -1.19 -22.43 -6.62
C LYS A 82 -1.25 -21.56 -5.37
N ALA A 83 -0.30 -21.72 -4.45
CA ALA A 83 -0.24 -20.90 -3.23
C ALA A 83 -0.09 -19.40 -3.55
N SER A 84 0.73 -19.06 -4.55
CA SER A 84 0.91 -17.68 -5.01
C SER A 84 -0.36 -17.11 -5.65
N TYR A 85 -1.08 -17.92 -6.43
CA TYR A 85 -2.35 -17.54 -7.03
C TYR A 85 -3.43 -17.33 -5.97
N GLU A 86 -3.61 -18.28 -5.05
CA GLU A 86 -4.59 -18.19 -3.95
C GLU A 86 -4.32 -17.00 -3.03
N ALA A 87 -3.07 -16.67 -2.74
CA ALA A 87 -2.72 -15.48 -1.95
C ALA A 87 -3.17 -14.19 -2.65
N ARG A 88 -2.96 -14.09 -3.98
CA ARG A 88 -3.41 -12.93 -4.76
C ARG A 88 -4.93 -12.83 -4.83
N GLU A 89 -5.62 -13.96 -4.98
CA GLU A 89 -7.08 -14.01 -5.00
C GLU A 89 -7.68 -13.61 -3.64
N LYS A 90 -7.09 -14.04 -2.53
CA LYS A 90 -7.50 -13.57 -1.18
C LYS A 90 -7.34 -12.06 -1.03
N ILE A 91 -6.19 -11.51 -1.41
CA ILE A 91 -5.94 -10.06 -1.35
C ILE A 91 -6.94 -9.29 -2.23
N LYS A 92 -7.24 -9.78 -3.43
CA LYS A 92 -8.25 -9.16 -4.30
C LYS A 92 -9.63 -9.19 -3.67
N LYS A 93 -10.03 -10.34 -3.11
CA LYS A 93 -11.33 -10.52 -2.47
C LYS A 93 -11.48 -9.62 -1.25
N GLU A 94 -10.49 -9.58 -0.36
CA GLU A 94 -10.48 -8.68 0.80
C GLU A 94 -10.56 -7.21 0.39
N LYS A 95 -9.81 -6.82 -0.64
CA LYS A 95 -9.86 -5.45 -1.18
C LYS A 95 -11.21 -5.11 -1.79
N GLU A 96 -11.85 -6.06 -2.46
CA GLU A 96 -13.18 -5.86 -3.03
C GLU A 96 -14.25 -5.75 -1.94
N GLU A 97 -14.20 -6.59 -0.91
CA GLU A 97 -15.08 -6.51 0.26
C GLU A 97 -14.88 -5.18 1.00
N GLU A 98 -13.64 -4.73 1.19
CA GLU A 98 -13.34 -3.42 1.77
C GLU A 98 -13.87 -2.28 0.89
N ARG A 99 -13.69 -2.36 -0.43
CA ARG A 99 -14.23 -1.38 -1.38
C ARG A 99 -15.75 -1.30 -1.29
N LEU A 100 -16.44 -2.45 -1.23
CA LEU A 100 -17.90 -2.51 -1.08
C LEU A 100 -18.35 -1.90 0.25
N ARG A 101 -17.65 -2.18 1.36
CA ARG A 101 -17.93 -1.56 2.66
C ARG A 101 -17.78 -0.04 2.63
N ILE A 102 -16.70 0.46 2.04
CA ILE A 102 -16.46 1.90 1.89
C ILE A 102 -17.56 2.53 1.04
N GLU A 103 -17.97 1.87 -0.05
CA GLU A 103 -19.03 2.38 -0.92
C GLU A 103 -20.40 2.40 -0.23
N GLU A 104 -20.74 1.36 0.54
CA GLU A 104 -21.93 1.35 1.37
C GLU A 104 -21.92 2.43 2.46
N GLU A 105 -20.77 2.66 3.09
CA GLU A 105 -20.61 3.70 4.10
C GLU A 105 -20.77 5.08 3.49
N LYS A 106 -20.15 5.34 2.33
CA LYS A 106 -20.34 6.57 1.55
C LYS A 106 -21.79 6.78 1.18
N ARG A 107 -22.48 5.74 0.67
CA ARG A 107 -23.89 5.84 0.32
C ARG A 107 -24.74 6.21 1.54
N LYS A 108 -24.50 5.57 2.68
CA LYS A 108 -25.19 5.91 3.95
C LYS A 108 -24.87 7.32 4.42
N GLU A 109 -23.65 7.81 4.22
CA GLU A 109 -23.29 9.18 4.55
C GLU A 109 -23.97 10.19 3.62
N GLU A 110 -24.02 9.91 2.32
CA GLU A 110 -24.76 10.72 1.35
C GLU A 110 -26.26 10.76 1.66
N GLU A 111 -26.86 9.62 1.98
CA GLU A 111 -28.25 9.53 2.44
C GLU A 111 -28.48 10.40 3.70
N LYS A 112 -27.55 10.38 4.67
CA LYS A 112 -27.61 11.24 5.87
C LYS A 112 -27.47 12.72 5.50
N ARG A 113 -26.54 13.06 4.60
CA ARG A 113 -26.34 14.43 4.11
C ARG A 113 -27.57 14.97 3.40
N LEU A 114 -28.23 14.14 2.59
CA LEU A 114 -29.47 14.51 1.89
C LEU A 114 -30.66 14.66 2.86
N LYS A 115 -30.75 13.80 3.89
CA LYS A 115 -31.85 13.81 4.85
C LYS A 115 -31.78 14.99 5.83
N ASP A 116 -30.59 15.34 6.31
CA ASP A 116 -30.37 16.48 7.23
C ASP A 116 -29.02 17.17 6.92
N PRO A 117 -29.01 18.11 5.95
CA PRO A 117 -27.80 18.83 5.57
C PRO A 117 -27.22 19.68 6.70
N GLU A 118 -28.08 20.30 7.52
CA GLU A 118 -27.63 21.16 8.63
C GLU A 118 -27.00 20.33 9.76
N GLY A 119 -27.63 19.21 10.14
CA GLY A 119 -27.07 18.29 11.13
C GLY A 119 -25.75 17.69 10.67
N TRP A 120 -25.64 17.33 9.39
CA TRP A 120 -24.38 16.87 8.80
C TRP A 120 -23.29 17.95 8.87
N LEU A 121 -23.60 19.20 8.49
CA LEU A 121 -22.64 20.30 8.57
C LEU A 121 -22.17 20.57 10.02
N ARG A 122 -23.10 20.56 10.99
CA ARG A 122 -22.76 20.67 12.42
C ARG A 122 -21.82 19.56 12.87
N ASN A 123 -22.07 18.32 12.43
CA ASN A 123 -21.20 17.19 12.75
C ASN A 123 -19.81 17.34 12.13
N ILE A 124 -19.72 17.78 10.88
CA ILE A 124 -18.43 18.04 10.20
C ILE A 124 -17.63 19.12 10.93
N HIS A 125 -18.26 20.24 11.31
CA HIS A 125 -17.59 21.29 12.10
C HIS A 125 -17.10 20.75 13.45
N LYS A 126 -17.92 19.95 14.14
CA LYS A 126 -17.53 19.32 15.40
C LYS A 126 -16.32 18.40 15.22
N GLN A 127 -16.32 17.54 14.20
CA GLN A 127 -15.20 16.65 13.90
C GLN A 127 -13.91 17.43 13.60
N HIS A 128 -14.04 18.50 12.81
CA HIS A 128 -12.93 19.40 12.51
C HIS A 128 -12.36 20.04 13.78
N ASP A 129 -13.22 20.56 14.65
CA ASP A 129 -12.80 21.19 15.91
C ASP A 129 -12.13 20.20 16.85
N GLU A 130 -12.63 18.97 16.95
CA GLU A 130 -11.99 17.88 17.71
C GLU A 130 -10.59 17.54 17.18
N ILE A 131 -10.42 17.50 15.85
CA ILE A 131 -9.11 17.27 15.22
C ILE A 131 -8.17 18.44 15.53
N LEU A 132 -8.64 19.67 15.40
CA LEU A 132 -7.85 20.86 15.74
C LEU A 132 -7.45 20.89 17.21
N GLN A 133 -8.35 20.50 18.12
CA GLN A 133 -8.03 20.36 19.54
C GLN A 133 -6.94 19.31 19.76
N LYS A 134 -7.05 18.12 19.16
CA LYS A 134 -6.01 17.08 19.23
C LYS A 134 -4.66 17.58 18.70
N ILE A 135 -4.64 18.35 17.62
CA ILE A 135 -3.42 18.95 17.07
C ILE A 135 -2.82 19.97 18.05
N LYS A 136 -3.64 20.86 18.61
CA LYS A 136 -3.23 21.86 19.60
C LYS A 136 -2.68 21.20 20.86
N GLU A 137 -3.34 20.16 21.37
CA GLU A 137 -2.89 19.37 22.52
C GLU A 137 -1.54 18.68 22.26
N ARG A 138 -1.36 18.08 21.08
CA ARG A 138 -0.07 17.49 20.68
C ARG A 138 1.03 18.54 20.66
N LYS A 139 0.77 19.73 20.09
CA LYS A 139 1.73 20.86 20.09
C LYS A 139 2.03 21.33 21.51
N LYS A 140 1.00 21.51 22.35
CA LYS A 140 1.16 21.91 23.76
C LYS A 140 2.00 20.90 24.53
N ARG A 141 1.71 19.59 24.39
CA ARG A 141 2.47 18.51 25.03
C ARG A 141 3.92 18.49 24.56
N LYS A 142 4.17 18.67 23.26
CA LYS A 142 5.53 18.78 22.71
C LYS A 142 6.29 19.95 23.32
N ASN A 143 5.68 21.14 23.36
CA ASN A 143 6.31 22.34 23.93
C ASN A 143 6.58 22.19 25.43
N GLN A 144 5.65 21.56 26.17
CA GLN A 144 5.86 21.23 27.57
C GLN A 144 7.03 20.26 27.75
N LEU A 145 7.20 19.26 26.89
CA LEU A 145 8.34 18.34 26.98
C LEU A 145 9.69 19.03 26.70
N THR A 146 9.73 20.02 25.80
CA THR A 146 10.96 20.75 25.48
C THR A 146 11.37 21.75 26.57
N ASP A 147 10.41 22.34 27.28
CA ASP A 147 10.70 23.23 28.40
C ASP A 147 10.95 22.42 29.69
N ARG A 148 12.21 22.43 30.15
CA ARG A 148 12.65 21.76 31.39
C ARG A 148 11.89 22.25 32.63
N ARG A 149 11.41 23.50 32.62
CA ARG A 149 10.63 24.07 33.72
C ARG A 149 9.15 23.75 33.65
N SER A 150 8.64 23.11 32.60
CA SER A 150 7.22 22.77 32.54
C SER A 150 6.86 21.67 33.54
N GLN A 151 5.62 21.68 34.04
CA GLN A 151 5.11 20.65 34.96
C GLN A 151 5.27 19.22 34.42
N VAL A 152 5.07 19.03 33.10
CA VAL A 152 5.20 17.71 32.47
C VAL A 152 6.67 17.26 32.42
N SER A 153 7.58 18.16 32.07
CA SER A 153 9.01 17.87 32.04
C SER A 153 9.56 17.63 33.45
N GLN A 154 9.14 18.44 34.42
CA GLN A 154 9.47 18.25 35.83
C GLN A 154 8.94 16.92 36.37
N SER A 155 7.69 16.55 36.06
CA SER A 155 7.12 15.26 36.46
C SER A 155 7.89 14.09 35.84
N ARG A 156 8.31 14.21 34.57
CA ARG A 156 9.13 13.19 33.91
C ARG A 156 10.51 13.09 34.54
N MET A 157 11.17 14.21 34.84
CA MET A 157 12.47 14.23 35.53
C MET A 157 12.38 13.63 36.94
N ARG A 158 11.33 13.97 37.69
CA ARG A 158 11.07 13.36 39.01
C ARG A 158 10.83 11.85 38.88
N SER A 159 10.04 11.42 37.91
CA SER A 159 9.82 9.99 37.65
C SER A 159 11.10 9.27 37.25
N ILE A 160 11.99 9.90 36.46
CA ILE A 160 13.29 9.33 36.09
C ILE A 160 14.20 9.25 37.31
N ALA A 161 14.22 10.28 38.17
CA ALA A 161 15.01 10.27 39.40
C ALA A 161 14.55 9.16 40.35
N HIS A 162 13.24 8.99 40.57
CA HIS A 162 12.71 7.88 41.37
C HIS A 162 13.07 6.51 40.78
N LEU A 163 13.04 6.37 39.45
CA LEU A 163 13.42 5.10 38.80
C LEU A 163 14.93 4.81 38.93
N ALA A 164 15.76 5.85 38.92
CA ALA A 164 17.21 5.74 39.09
C ALA A 164 17.61 5.45 40.55
N ASP A 165 16.93 6.06 41.53
CA ASP A 165 17.13 5.76 42.95
C ASP A 165 16.80 4.29 43.28
N ASP A 166 15.79 3.71 42.62
CA ASP A 166 15.48 2.28 42.74
C ASP A 166 16.53 1.37 42.06
N GLU A 167 17.20 1.83 40.99
CA GLU A 167 18.34 1.11 40.38
C GLU A 167 19.60 1.18 41.24
N ASP A 168 19.85 2.30 41.94
CA ASP A 168 21.00 2.45 42.85
C ASP A 168 20.86 1.61 44.14
N LEU A 169 19.65 1.13 44.46
CA LEU A 169 19.39 0.14 45.50
C LEU A 169 19.52 -1.32 45.02
N ALA A 170 19.65 -1.56 43.71
CA ALA A 170 19.95 -2.89 43.20
C ALA A 170 21.44 -3.21 43.45
N PRO A 171 21.78 -4.24 44.24
CA PRO A 171 23.18 -4.54 44.52
C PRO A 171 23.87 -4.90 43.21
N LYS A 172 25.00 -4.22 42.94
CA LYS A 172 26.00 -4.49 41.91
C LYS A 172 26.48 -5.96 41.97
N ARG A 173 25.62 -6.90 41.57
CA ARG A 173 25.89 -8.34 41.65
C ARG A 173 26.59 -8.78 40.37
N ARG A 174 27.92 -8.66 40.45
CA ARG A 174 28.93 -9.65 40.06
C ARG A 174 28.51 -10.56 38.90
N ARG A 175 29.01 -10.27 37.70
CA ARG A 175 29.19 -11.27 36.64
C ARG A 175 29.88 -12.50 37.26
N ARG A 176 29.12 -13.57 37.42
CA ARG A 176 29.59 -14.91 37.79
C ARG A 176 30.61 -15.36 36.74
N GLY A 177 31.80 -15.74 37.21
CA GLY A 177 32.55 -16.85 36.59
C GLY A 177 32.03 -18.18 37.14
N GLN A 178 32.48 -19.27 36.48
CA GLN A 178 32.17 -20.71 36.68
C GLN A 178 30.79 -21.13 36.18
N ASP A 179 30.64 -21.99 35.17
CA ASP A 179 31.54 -22.91 34.44
C ASP A 179 31.30 -22.86 32.93
#